data_AF-A0A941FRI8-F1
#
_entry.id   AF-A0A941FRI8-F1
#
_cell.length_a   1.000
_cell.length_b   1.000
_cell.length_c   1.000
_cell.angle_alpha   90.00
_cell.angle_beta   90.00
_cell.angle_gamma   90.00
#
_symmetry.space_group_name_H-M   'P 1'
#
loop_
_entity.id
_entity.type
_entity.pdbx_description
1 polymer ?
#
loop_
_entity_poly.entity_id
_entity_poly.type
_entity_poly.pdbx_seq_one_letter_code
_entity_poly.pdbx_strand_id
1 'polypeptide(L)'
;MDYLVLDLPPGTGDVALDVHTMLPSCKEIIVTTPHPTAAFVAARAGAMAIKTEHEVIGVIENMSFSKVKRPEKRNMYSEKAAERSLQKSFVQKF
;
A
#
# COMPACT_ATOMS: atom_id res chain seq x y z
N MET A 1 22.78 15.42 -5.16
CA MET A 1 21.88 14.24 -5.18
C MET A 1 21.21 14.24 -3.83
N ASP A 2 19.95 14.68 -3.78
CA ASP A 2 19.23 14.89 -2.52
C ASP A 2 18.35 13.68 -2.17
N TYR A 3 17.94 12.92 -3.19
CA TYR A 3 17.11 11.73 -3.05
C TYR A 3 17.49 10.68 -4.10
N LEU A 4 17.43 9.40 -3.70
CA LEU A 4 17.53 8.24 -4.59
C LEU A 4 16.29 7.38 -4.34
N VAL A 5 15.54 7.08 -5.41
CA VAL A 5 14.35 6.23 -5.35
C VAL A 5 14.71 4.88 -5.95
N LEU A 6 14.40 3.81 -5.20
CA LEU A 6 14.62 2.42 -5.62
C LEU A 6 13.26 1.76 -5.84
N ASP A 7 13.05 1.17 -7.01
CA ASP A 7 11.86 0.38 -7.31
C ASP A 7 12.18 -1.09 -7.03
N LEU A 8 11.63 -1.60 -5.92
CA LEU A 8 11.88 -2.96 -5.47
C LEU A 8 10.88 -3.93 -6.11
N PRO A 9 11.31 -5.17 -6.43
CA PRO A 9 10.37 -6.20 -6.86
C PRO A 9 9.32 -6.45 -5.76
N PRO A 10 8.11 -6.88 -6.14
CA PRO A 10 7.01 -6.98 -5.18
C PRO A 10 7.26 -8.03 -4.10
N GLY A 11 6.89 -7.69 -2.86
CA GLY A 11 6.95 -8.60 -1.71
C GLY A 11 8.27 -8.53 -0.95
N THR A 12 8.62 -9.62 -0.28
CA THR A 12 9.79 -9.74 0.61
C THR A 12 10.81 -10.73 0.06
N GLY A 13 10.96 -10.81 -1.27
CA GLY A 13 11.93 -11.70 -1.90
C GLY A 13 13.37 -11.30 -1.56
N ASP A 14 14.32 -12.14 -1.97
CA ASP A 14 15.75 -11.98 -1.64
C ASP A 14 16.27 -10.57 -1.95
N VAL A 15 15.87 -9.99 -3.09
CA VAL A 15 16.29 -8.63 -3.49
C VAL A 15 15.84 -7.56 -2.49
N ALA A 16 14.61 -7.63 -1.98
CA ALA A 16 14.12 -6.65 -1.00
C ALA A 16 14.85 -6.79 0.34
N LEU A 17 15.13 -8.04 0.74
CA LEU A 17 15.86 -8.34 1.97
C LEU A 17 17.35 -7.95 1.88
N ASP A 18 17.96 -8.15 0.72
CA ASP A 18 19.33 -7.73 0.44
C ASP A 18 19.45 -6.20 0.51
N VAL A 19 18.50 -5.48 -0.08
CA VAL A 19 18.44 -4.00 0.03
C VAL A 19 18.25 -3.59 1.49
N HIS A 20 17.40 -4.28 2.25
CA HIS A 20 17.24 -4.01 3.68
C HIS A 20 18.55 -4.17 4.46
N THR A 21 19.36 -5.16 4.10
CA THR A 21 20.65 -5.43 4.75
C THR A 21 21.73 -4.45 4.31
N MET A 22 21.76 -4.07 3.03
CA MET A 22 22.77 -3.17 2.47
C MET A 22 22.52 -1.70 2.83
N LEU A 23 21.25 -1.29 2.96
CA LEU A 23 20.82 0.09 3.18
C LEU A 23 19.91 0.21 4.42
N PRO A 24 20.42 -0.06 5.64
CA PRO A 24 19.60 -0.13 6.85
C PRO A 24 18.96 1.20 7.26
N SER A 25 19.49 2.33 6.80
CA SER A 25 18.96 3.67 7.10
C SER A 25 17.98 4.19 6.04
N CYS A 26 17.59 3.37 5.06
CA CYS A 26 16.65 3.79 4.03
C CYS A 26 15.23 3.89 4.59
N LYS A 27 14.47 4.84 4.04
CA LYS A 27 13.05 5.00 4.33
C LYS A 27 12.23 4.23 3.29
N GLU A 28 11.24 3.50 3.74
CA GLU A 28 10.40 2.66 2.88
C GLU A 28 9.00 3.23 2.70
N ILE A 29 8.49 3.18 1.47
CA ILE A 29 7.10 3.47 1.14
C ILE A 29 6.47 2.18 0.63
N ILE A 30 5.39 1.75 1.27
CA ILE A 30 4.66 0.56 0.84
C ILE A 30 3.59 0.98 -0.15
N VAL A 31 3.60 0.37 -1.34
CA VAL A 31 2.59 0.60 -2.37
C VAL A 31 1.70 -0.63 -2.51
N THR A 32 0.38 -0.41 -2.54
CA THR A 32 -0.61 -1.47 -2.70
C THR A 32 -1.73 -1.07 -3.67
N THR A 33 -2.67 -1.98 -3.93
CA THR A 33 -3.95 -1.69 -4.59
C THR A 33 -5.12 -2.19 -3.72
N PRO A 34 -6.37 -1.73 -3.96
CA PRO A 34 -7.55 -2.20 -3.21
C PRO A 34 -7.84 -3.70 -3.33
N HIS A 35 -7.20 -4.39 -4.28
CA HIS A 35 -7.39 -5.82 -4.45
C HIS A 35 -6.84 -6.57 -3.22
N PRO A 36 -7.61 -7.49 -2.60
CA PRO A 36 -7.21 -8.17 -1.37
C PRO A 36 -5.84 -8.85 -1.43
N THR A 37 -5.49 -9.42 -2.58
CA THR A 37 -4.20 -10.10 -2.78
C THR A 37 -3.01 -9.13 -2.68
N ALA A 38 -3.12 -7.95 -3.30
CA ALA A 38 -2.07 -6.94 -3.25
C ALA A 38 -1.94 -6.36 -1.82
N ALA A 39 -3.07 -6.06 -1.18
CA ALA A 39 -3.10 -5.60 0.21
C ALA A 39 -2.45 -6.61 1.17
N PHE A 40 -2.67 -7.90 0.95
CA PHE A 40 -2.04 -8.95 1.74
C PHE A 40 -0.52 -9.01 1.55
N VAL A 41 -0.02 -8.83 0.33
CA VAL A 41 1.43 -8.78 0.06
C VAL A 41 2.04 -7.53 0.70
N ALA A 42 1.41 -6.37 0.55
CA ALA A 42 1.86 -5.11 1.14
C ALA A 42 1.90 -5.17 2.68
N ALA A 43 0.90 -5.79 3.31
CA ALA A 43 0.88 -5.98 4.76
C ALA A 43 2.06 -6.86 5.24
N ARG A 44 2.42 -7.90 4.49
CA ARG A 44 3.60 -8.73 4.81
C ARG A 44 4.91 -7.98 4.64
N ALA A 45 5.03 -7.15 3.59
CA ALA A 45 6.19 -6.28 3.40
C ALA A 45 6.37 -5.31 4.58
N GLY A 46 5.29 -4.64 5.00
CA GLY A 46 5.35 -3.75 6.16
C GLY A 46 5.67 -4.45 7.48
N ALA A 47 5.13 -5.65 7.69
CA ALA A 47 5.50 -6.46 8.85
C ALA A 47 6.98 -6.87 8.84
N MET A 48 7.56 -7.09 7.66
CA MET A 48 8.99 -7.39 7.50
C MET A 48 9.84 -6.16 7.78
N ALA A 49 9.48 -5.00 7.24
CA ALA A 49 10.18 -3.74 7.48
C ALA A 49 10.28 -3.42 8.98
N ILE A 50 9.21 -3.63 9.75
CA ILE A 50 9.23 -3.46 11.22
C ILE A 50 10.21 -4.44 11.88
N LYS A 51 10.27 -5.71 11.42
CA LYS A 51 11.17 -6.73 11.97
C LYS A 51 12.63 -6.47 11.63
N THR A 52 12.91 -5.83 10.49
CA THR A 52 14.26 -5.47 10.05
C THR A 52 14.67 -4.07 10.52
N GLU A 53 13.86 -3.41 11.37
CA GLU A 53 14.09 -2.06 11.90
C GLU A 53 14.16 -0.96 10.82
N HIS A 54 13.52 -1.19 9.67
CA HIS A 54 13.40 -0.19 8.61
C HIS A 54 12.29 0.83 8.91
N GLU A 55 12.54 2.10 8.56
CA GLU A 55 11.58 3.18 8.76
C GLU A 55 10.55 3.22 7.63
N VAL A 56 9.34 2.73 7.88
CA VAL A 56 8.21 2.89 6.95
C VAL A 56 7.60 4.28 7.12
N ILE A 57 7.71 5.12 6.07
CA ILE A 57 7.22 6.51 6.10
C ILE A 57 5.78 6.66 5.61
N GLY A 58 5.21 5.61 5.03
CA GLY A 58 3.79 5.61 4.66
C GLY A 58 3.36 4.42 3.79
N VAL A 59 2.05 4.31 3.62
CA VAL A 59 1.40 3.34 2.73
C VAL A 59 0.59 4.11 1.68
N ILE A 60 0.76 3.75 0.42
CA ILE A 60 0.03 4.34 -0.72
C ILE A 60 -0.87 3.25 -1.31
N GLU A 61 -2.18 3.47 -1.25
CA GLU A 61 -3.16 2.66 -1.99
C GLU A 61 -3.38 3.25 -3.39
N ASN A 62 -2.76 2.64 -4.39
CA ASN A 62 -2.88 2.99 -5.80
C ASN A 62 -4.13 2.33 -6.43
N MET A 63 -4.66 2.89 -7.52
CA MET A 63 -5.86 2.39 -8.21
C MET A 63 -7.14 2.33 -7.35
N SER A 64 -7.20 3.12 -6.27
CA SER A 64 -8.34 3.21 -5.36
C SER A 64 -9.50 4.07 -5.86
N PHE A 65 -9.31 4.80 -6.97
CA PHE A 65 -10.29 5.73 -7.50
C PHE A 65 -10.69 5.40 -8.94
N SER A 66 -11.95 4.99 -9.11
CA SER A 66 -12.56 4.90 -10.45
C SER A 66 -13.35 6.19 -10.72
N LYS A 67 -12.79 7.09 -11.54
CA LYS A 67 -13.57 8.19 -12.13
C LYS A 67 -14.53 7.58 -13.14
N VAL A 68 -15.72 7.20 -12.70
CA VAL A 68 -16.83 6.86 -13.60
C VAL A 68 -17.20 8.12 -14.38
N LYS A 69 -16.54 8.36 -15.52
CA LYS A 69 -16.99 9.34 -16.52
C LYS A 69 -18.11 8.69 -17.35
N ARG A 70 -19.31 8.57 -16.78
CA ARG A 70 -20.59 8.40 -17.50
C ARG A 70 -21.76 8.45 -16.52
N PRO A 71 -22.64 9.47 -16.56
CA PRO A 71 -23.87 9.46 -15.80
C PRO A 71 -24.93 8.71 -16.61
N GLU A 72 -24.88 7.38 -16.61
CA GLU A 72 -26.01 6.56 -17.06
C GLU A 72 -26.59 5.91 -15.80
N LYS A 73 -27.41 6.70 -15.10
CA LYS A 73 -28.37 6.35 -14.05
C LYS A 73 -28.08 5.01 -13.32
N ARG A 74 -27.26 5.03 -12.27
CA ARG A 74 -27.29 3.95 -11.26
C ARG A 74 -27.15 4.51 -9.85
N ASN A 75 -28.32 4.65 -9.23
CA ASN A 75 -28.65 4.82 -7.81
C ASN A 75 -27.53 5.28 -6.85
N MET A 76 -27.58 6.57 -6.52
CA MET A 76 -26.75 7.35 -5.57
C MET A 76 -26.67 6.85 -4.11
N TYR A 77 -27.15 5.65 -3.77
CA TYR A 77 -27.12 5.15 -2.39
C TYR A 77 -25.86 4.35 -2.03
N SER A 78 -25.00 3.99 -2.99
CA SER A 78 -23.81 3.14 -2.73
C SER A 78 -22.55 3.92 -2.38
N GLU A 79 -22.42 5.19 -2.78
CA GLU A 79 -21.15 5.90 -2.72
C GLU A 79 -20.73 6.25 -1.28
N LYS A 80 -21.66 6.81 -0.48
CA LYS A 80 -21.44 7.06 0.95
C LYS A 80 -21.30 5.79 1.79
N ALA A 81 -21.89 4.68 1.34
CA ALA A 81 -21.79 3.39 2.03
C ALA A 81 -20.43 2.69 1.74
N ALA A 82 -19.91 2.86 0.51
CA ALA A 82 -18.60 2.37 0.11
C ALA A 82 -17.48 3.13 0.85
N GLU A 83 -17.54 4.46 0.91
CA GLU A 83 -16.58 5.27 1.68
C GLU A 83 -16.57 4.90 3.17
N ARG A 84 -17.74 4.75 3.79
CA ARG A 84 -17.84 4.33 5.21
C ARG A 84 -17.34 2.91 5.45
N SER A 85 -17.52 2.00 4.49
CA SER A 85 -17.05 0.62 4.61
C SER A 85 -15.53 0.51 4.44
N LEU A 86 -14.94 1.32 3.56
CA LEU A 86 -13.49 1.42 3.40
C LEU A 86 -12.83 2.02 4.65
N GLN A 87 -13.42 3.08 5.21
CA GLN A 87 -12.91 3.69 6.44
C GLN A 87 -13.00 2.74 7.64
N LYS A 88 -14.08 1.94 7.73
CA LYS A 88 -14.20 0.90 8.75
C LYS A 88 -13.21 -0.26 8.53
N SER A 89 -13.01 -0.71 7.29
CA SER A 89 -12.10 -1.84 7.03
C SER A 89 -10.63 -1.48 7.16
N PHE A 90 -10.27 -0.21 6.96
CA PHE A 90 -8.91 0.29 7.15
C PHE A 90 -8.55 0.43 8.64
N VAL A 91 -9.45 0.97 9.45
CA VAL A 91 -9.27 1.09 10.92
C VAL A 91 -9.26 -0.28 11.61
N GLN A 92 -9.81 -1.32 10.99
CA GLN A 92 -9.90 -2.65 11.60
C GLN A 92 -8.76 -3.60 11.20
N LYS A 93 -7.89 -3.18 10.28
CA LYS A 93 -6.75 -3.98 9.79
C LYS A 93 -5.38 -3.49 10.26
N PHE A 94 -5.34 -2.40 11.03
CA PHE A 94 -4.14 -1.86 11.68
C PHE A 94 -4.45 -1.57 13.15
#